data_AF-A0A9X0CNL9-F1
#
_entry.id   AF-A0A9X0CNL9-F1
#
_cell.length_a   1.000
_cell.length_b   1.000
_cell.length_c   1.000
_cell.angle_alpha   90.00
_cell.angle_beta   90.00
_cell.angle_gamma   90.00
#
_symmetry.space_group_name_H-M   'P 1'
#
loop_
_entity.id
_entity.type
_entity.pdbx_description
1 polymer ?
#
loop_
_entity_poly.entity_id
_entity_poly.type
_entity_poly.pdbx_seq_one_letter_code
_entity_poly.pdbx_strand_id
1 'polypeptide(L)'
;MVFFVSLLRPCIFVLIWQTRTLAVSPSPGGDCAKLLKTFAEVVSNYTYCAVNNSRPFRFCCVCEKVYVTALNGHRSIVQDNDCHNDLVLAEKYQIVESAYDFVVNLWKSSNCPACFENDKDGTPKEIKTEITEFFHKLDAVEHCFYNNSQIHVIPVPVNHSASNSSAKVLSVCDSCDKSYGTLKESYKNIESGPEGYKVCADVSASMNYTRQRWSNNFHCVKIHSDLVSVVALTVFFCFLPIIFYTSLRLQGTASKDKKLGTSLRVNHR
;
A
#
# COMPACT_ATOMS: atom_id res chain seq x y z
N MET A 1 -35.96 44.33 -0.65
CA MET A 1 -34.54 44.57 -0.95
C MET A 1 -33.83 44.94 0.34
N VAL A 2 -33.07 44.01 0.92
CA VAL A 2 -32.19 44.28 2.06
C VAL A 2 -30.85 43.64 1.70
N PHE A 3 -29.84 44.48 1.47
CA PHE A 3 -28.47 44.07 1.20
C PHE A 3 -27.76 43.78 2.52
N PHE A 4 -27.20 42.57 2.66
CA PHE A 4 -26.24 42.23 3.70
C PHE A 4 -24.84 42.67 3.23
N VAL A 5 -24.21 43.60 3.96
CA VAL A 5 -22.82 44.03 3.73
C VAL A 5 -21.90 43.22 4.63
N SER A 6 -20.90 42.62 4.00
CA SER A 6 -19.81 41.83 4.58
C SER A 6 -18.96 42.65 5.56
N LEU A 7 -18.76 42.13 6.77
CA LEU A 7 -17.79 42.63 7.75
C LEU A 7 -16.40 42.04 7.44
N LEU A 8 -15.59 42.76 6.65
CA LEU A 8 -14.13 42.65 6.73
C LEU A 8 -13.65 43.41 7.96
N ARG A 9 -13.01 42.72 8.91
CA ARG A 9 -12.24 43.35 10.01
C ARG A 9 -10.85 43.71 9.48
N PRO A 10 -10.45 45.01 9.44
CA PRO A 10 -9.07 45.38 9.28
C PRO A 10 -8.37 45.29 10.64
N CYS A 11 -7.33 44.46 10.74
CA CYS A 11 -6.42 44.50 11.88
C CYS A 11 -5.58 45.79 11.78
N ILE A 12 -6.02 46.84 12.46
CA ILE A 12 -5.26 48.07 12.64
C ILE A 12 -4.08 47.75 13.57
N PHE A 13 -2.87 47.80 13.00
CA PHE A 13 -1.61 47.78 13.73
C PHE A 13 -1.52 49.01 14.64
N VAL A 14 -1.53 48.80 15.96
CA VAL A 14 -1.04 49.79 16.91
C VAL A 14 0.44 49.48 17.17
N LEU A 15 1.32 50.23 16.50
CA LEU A 15 2.75 50.23 16.76
C LEU A 15 3.01 50.93 18.09
N ILE A 16 3.00 50.18 19.19
CA ILE A 16 3.66 50.62 20.42
C ILE A 16 5.14 50.31 20.25
N TRP A 17 5.91 51.35 19.90
CA TRP A 17 7.36 51.36 19.99
C TRP A 17 7.77 51.22 21.48
N GLN A 18 7.85 49.99 21.97
CA GLN A 18 8.76 49.69 23.06
C GLN A 18 10.09 49.33 22.44
N THR A 19 11.03 50.27 22.47
CA THR A 19 12.46 50.00 22.24
C THR A 19 12.97 49.11 23.38
N ARG A 20 12.65 47.82 23.34
CA ARG A 20 13.58 46.83 23.85
C ARG A 20 14.69 46.77 22.82
N THR A 21 15.79 47.44 23.12
CA THR A 21 17.09 47.03 22.61
C THR A 21 17.28 45.57 23.03
N LEU A 22 16.87 44.65 22.16
CA LEU A 22 17.51 43.34 22.11
C LEU A 22 18.96 43.67 21.79
N ALA A 23 19.79 43.68 22.82
CA ALA A 23 21.21 43.50 22.65
C ALA A 23 21.35 42.15 21.94
N VAL A 24 21.41 42.21 20.60
CA VAL A 24 21.98 41.15 19.80
C VAL A 24 23.44 41.13 20.22
N SER A 25 23.71 40.34 21.24
CA SER A 25 25.04 39.82 21.50
C SER A 25 25.54 39.29 20.16
N PRO A 26 26.73 39.71 19.67
CA PRO A 26 27.38 39.02 18.58
C PRO A 26 27.79 37.66 19.12
N SER A 27 26.86 36.69 19.08
CA SER A 27 27.20 35.28 19.19
C SER A 27 28.10 34.93 18.00
N PRO A 28 29.08 34.03 18.15
CA PRO A 28 29.87 33.47 17.05
C PRO A 28 29.00 32.61 16.07
N GLY A 29 27.72 32.93 15.91
CA GLY A 29 26.65 32.17 15.26
C GLY A 29 26.66 32.17 13.74
N GLY A 30 27.85 32.24 13.11
CA GLY A 30 27.98 32.00 11.68
C GLY A 30 27.72 30.54 11.30
N ASP A 31 28.03 29.60 12.21
CA ASP A 31 27.94 28.16 11.92
C ASP A 31 26.57 27.56 12.29
N CYS A 32 26.01 27.85 13.48
CA CYS A 32 24.71 27.29 13.88
C CYS A 32 23.56 27.80 13.01
N ALA A 33 23.53 29.09 12.65
CA ALA A 33 22.52 29.63 11.74
C ALA A 33 22.59 28.98 10.34
N LYS A 34 23.80 28.63 9.89
CA LYS A 34 24.03 27.94 8.62
C LYS A 34 23.59 26.47 8.70
N LEU A 35 23.90 25.75 9.77
CA LEU A 35 23.44 24.39 10.00
C LEU A 35 21.90 24.33 10.06
N LEU A 36 21.28 25.24 10.81
CA LEU A 36 19.82 25.36 10.90
C LEU A 36 19.19 25.60 9.53
N LYS A 37 19.72 26.56 8.76
CA LYS A 37 19.24 26.86 7.40
C LYS A 37 19.38 25.65 6.48
N THR A 38 20.52 24.97 6.52
CA THR A 38 20.78 23.79 5.69
C THR A 38 19.81 22.66 6.04
N PHE A 39 19.58 22.40 7.33
CA PHE A 39 18.63 21.39 7.77
C PHE A 39 17.20 21.74 7.32
N ALA A 40 16.78 22.99 7.47
CA ALA A 40 15.46 23.46 7.03
C ALA A 40 15.25 23.28 5.51
N GLU A 41 16.26 23.60 4.69
CA GLU A 41 16.22 23.38 3.24
C GLU A 41 16.08 21.90 2.88
N VAL A 42 16.83 21.03 3.56
CA VAL A 42 16.79 19.58 3.30
C VAL A 42 15.46 18.96 3.73
N VAL A 43 14.90 19.35 4.88
CA VAL A 43 13.56 18.88 5.33
C VAL A 43 12.46 19.34 4.38
N SER A 44 12.55 20.59 3.88
CA SER A 44 11.63 21.10 2.87
C SER A 44 11.68 20.27 1.59
N ASN A 45 12.89 20.00 1.09
CA ASN A 45 13.12 19.17 -0.09
C ASN A 45 12.64 17.73 0.10
N TYR A 46 12.83 17.15 1.30
CA TYR A 46 12.32 15.82 1.62
C TYR A 46 10.80 15.78 1.57
N THR A 47 10.13 16.77 2.17
CA THR A 47 8.68 16.90 2.17
C THR A 47 8.15 17.05 0.74
N TYR A 48 8.77 17.92 -0.05
CA TYR A 48 8.44 18.07 -1.47
C TYR A 48 8.59 16.75 -2.23
N CYS A 49 9.72 16.05 -2.06
CA CYS A 49 9.97 14.77 -2.71
C CYS A 49 8.90 13.73 -2.33
N ALA A 50 8.54 13.62 -1.05
CA ALA A 50 7.55 12.68 -0.58
C ALA A 50 6.17 12.93 -1.18
N VAL A 51 5.71 14.18 -1.18
CA VAL A 51 4.41 14.55 -1.74
C VAL A 51 4.38 14.34 -3.26
N ASN A 52 5.42 14.78 -3.97
CA ASN A 52 5.50 14.68 -5.42
C ASN A 52 5.56 13.22 -5.90
N ASN A 53 6.12 12.30 -5.10
CA ASN A 53 6.22 10.87 -5.42
C ASN A 53 5.14 10.02 -4.71
N SER A 54 4.02 10.62 -4.30
CA SER A 54 2.87 9.90 -3.76
C SER A 54 1.97 9.26 -4.85
N ARG A 55 2.09 9.74 -6.10
CA ARG A 55 1.33 9.29 -7.29
C ARG A 55 2.15 9.50 -8.58
N PRO A 56 2.58 8.42 -9.28
CA PRO A 56 2.62 7.04 -8.81
C PRO A 56 3.51 6.93 -7.57
N PHE A 57 3.17 6.02 -6.65
CA PHE A 57 3.84 5.93 -5.36
C PHE A 57 5.26 5.34 -5.52
N ARG A 58 6.29 6.18 -5.38
CA ARG A 58 7.73 5.85 -5.53
C ARG A 58 8.61 6.55 -4.48
N PHE A 59 8.00 6.89 -3.35
CA PHE A 59 8.60 7.71 -2.30
C PHE A 59 9.92 7.14 -1.77
N CYS A 60 9.97 5.87 -1.40
CA CYS A 60 11.15 5.29 -0.75
C CYS A 60 12.37 5.32 -1.68
N CYS A 61 12.24 4.78 -2.89
CA CYS A 61 13.35 4.66 -3.84
C CYS A 61 13.78 6.02 -4.42
N VAL A 62 12.85 6.96 -4.62
CA VAL A 62 13.19 8.27 -5.23
C VAL A 62 13.77 9.23 -4.18
N CYS A 63 13.25 9.22 -2.96
CA CYS A 63 13.61 10.21 -1.94
C CYS A 63 14.75 9.77 -1.00
N GLU A 64 15.31 8.58 -1.21
CA GLU A 64 16.41 7.99 -0.42
C GLU A 64 17.56 8.98 -0.15
N LYS A 65 18.10 9.60 -1.20
CA LYS A 65 19.25 10.51 -1.05
C LYS A 65 18.91 11.72 -0.17
N VAL A 66 17.70 12.25 -0.33
CA VAL A 66 17.23 13.40 0.45
C VAL A 66 16.97 13.01 1.91
N TYR A 67 16.46 11.79 2.13
CA TYR A 67 16.32 11.21 3.47
C TYR A 67 17.68 11.12 4.18
N VAL A 68 18.69 10.52 3.55
CA VAL A 68 20.05 10.39 4.13
C VAL A 68 20.65 11.77 4.42
N THR A 69 20.45 12.74 3.52
CA THR A 69 20.92 14.12 3.71
C THR A 69 20.24 14.76 4.92
N ALA A 70 18.94 14.50 5.14
CA ALA A 70 18.21 15.03 6.30
C ALA A 70 18.74 14.44 7.61
N LEU A 71 19.03 13.13 7.64
CA LEU A 71 19.65 12.48 8.80
C LEU A 71 21.01 13.11 9.13
N ASN A 72 21.82 13.34 8.11
CA ASN A 72 23.14 13.94 8.28
C ASN A 72 23.05 15.40 8.73
N GLY A 73 22.11 16.18 8.19
CA GLY A 73 21.89 17.57 8.57
C GLY A 73 21.50 17.72 10.05
N HIS A 74 20.63 16.85 10.55
CA HIS A 74 20.29 16.81 11.98
C HIS A 74 21.49 16.36 12.83
N ARG A 75 22.19 15.29 12.42
CA ARG A 75 23.39 14.80 13.11
C ARG A 75 24.46 15.89 13.25
N SER A 76 24.66 16.72 12.24
CA SER A 76 25.60 17.86 12.31
C SER A 76 25.20 18.91 13.34
N ILE A 77 23.90 19.15 13.57
CA ILE A 77 23.42 20.06 14.63
C ILE A 77 23.65 19.45 16.02
N VAL A 78 23.35 18.15 16.19
CA VAL A 78 23.42 17.49 17.50
C VAL A 78 24.85 17.18 17.94
N GLN A 79 25.77 16.93 17.00
CA GLN A 79 27.19 16.68 17.29
C GLN A 79 27.97 17.94 17.68
N ASP A 80 27.49 19.12 17.27
CA ASP A 80 28.03 20.39 17.72
C ASP A 80 27.39 20.77 19.06
N ASN A 81 28.15 20.75 20.14
CA ASN A 81 27.61 21.01 21.49
C ASN A 81 26.99 22.41 21.61
N ASP A 82 27.56 23.42 20.96
CA ASP A 82 27.06 24.80 21.06
C ASP A 82 25.73 24.93 20.30
N CYS A 83 25.68 24.40 19.08
CA CYS A 83 24.45 24.41 18.29
C CYS A 83 23.36 23.49 18.85
N HIS A 84 23.72 22.34 19.44
CA HIS A 84 22.77 21.45 20.10
C HIS A 84 22.15 22.13 21.32
N ASN A 85 22.97 22.81 22.15
CA ASN A 85 22.48 23.57 23.29
C ASN A 85 21.55 24.72 22.85
N ASP A 86 21.94 25.49 21.84
CA ASP A 86 21.21 26.68 21.37
C ASP A 86 19.92 26.34 20.58
N LEU A 87 20.01 25.41 19.61
CA LEU A 87 18.92 25.16 18.67
C LEU A 87 17.94 24.06 19.10
N VAL A 88 18.34 23.18 20.02
CA VAL A 88 17.54 22.01 20.43
C VAL A 88 17.19 22.02 21.92
N LEU A 89 18.17 22.25 22.80
CA LEU A 89 17.95 22.14 24.26
C LEU A 89 17.39 23.42 24.87
N ALA A 90 17.79 24.60 24.39
CA ALA A 90 17.24 25.87 24.86
C ALA A 90 15.80 26.12 24.36
N GLU A 91 15.41 25.46 23.26
CA GLU A 91 14.12 25.64 22.61
C GLU A 91 13.03 24.72 23.17
N LYS A 92 12.10 25.29 23.95
CA LYS A 92 10.99 24.53 24.58
C LYS A 92 10.13 23.73 23.59
N TYR A 93 9.96 24.24 22.37
CA TYR A 93 9.10 23.62 21.36
C TYR A 93 9.82 22.61 20.47
N GLN A 94 11.16 22.55 20.53
CA GLN A 94 11.99 21.55 19.83
C GLN A 94 11.57 21.31 18.37
N ILE A 95 11.43 22.39 17.58
CA ILE A 95 10.99 22.31 16.18
C ILE A 95 12.00 21.51 15.34
N VAL A 96 13.30 21.63 15.62
CA VAL A 96 14.37 20.88 14.95
C VAL A 96 14.18 19.36 15.14
N GLU A 97 13.93 18.93 16.37
CA GLU A 97 13.65 17.51 16.69
C GLU A 97 12.33 17.06 16.05
N SER A 98 11.28 17.86 16.14
CA SER A 98 9.97 17.53 15.54
C SER A 98 10.07 17.36 14.02
N ALA A 99 10.89 18.19 13.35
CA ALA A 99 11.15 18.09 11.92
C ALA A 99 11.97 16.82 11.57
N TYR A 100 12.97 16.49 12.39
CA TYR A 100 13.73 15.25 12.24
C TYR A 100 12.83 14.01 12.45
N ASP A 101 12.02 14.01 13.49
CA ASP A 101 11.05 12.96 13.80
C ASP A 101 10.05 12.78 12.67
N PHE A 102 9.55 13.86 12.07
CA PHE A 102 8.71 13.77 10.87
C PHE A 102 9.41 12.99 9.74
N VAL A 103 10.67 13.33 9.45
CA VAL A 103 11.47 12.65 8.41
C VAL A 103 11.60 11.16 8.71
N VAL A 104 12.06 10.82 9.91
CA VAL A 104 12.30 9.43 10.35
C VAL A 104 11.01 8.63 10.42
N ASN A 105 9.95 9.20 10.99
CA ASN A 105 8.68 8.51 11.17
C ASN A 105 7.98 8.26 9.84
N LEU A 106 8.03 9.20 8.89
CA LEU A 106 7.47 8.97 7.54
C LEU A 106 8.20 7.83 6.82
N TRP A 107 9.54 7.79 6.91
CA TRP A 107 10.36 6.73 6.32
C TRP A 107 10.06 5.35 6.92
N LYS A 108 10.04 5.26 8.26
CA LYS A 108 9.78 4.01 8.99
C LYS A 108 8.35 3.53 8.84
N SER A 109 7.36 4.41 8.93
CA SER A 109 5.94 4.05 8.77
C SER A 109 5.60 3.58 7.36
N SER A 110 6.33 4.09 6.36
CA SER A 110 6.26 3.60 4.97
C SER A 110 7.04 2.29 4.75
N ASN A 111 7.67 1.75 5.80
CA ASN A 111 8.51 0.57 5.74
C ASN A 111 9.57 0.66 4.63
N CYS A 112 10.11 1.86 4.40
CA CYS A 112 11.12 2.08 3.38
C CYS A 112 12.41 1.25 3.58
N PRO A 113 12.88 0.96 4.82
CA PRO A 113 14.07 0.12 5.00
C PRO A 113 14.00 -1.25 4.31
N ALA A 114 12.80 -1.82 4.14
CA ALA A 114 12.63 -3.11 3.46
C ALA A 114 12.91 -3.05 1.95
N CYS A 115 12.97 -1.85 1.34
CA CYS A 115 13.36 -1.68 -0.07
C CYS A 115 14.90 -1.74 -0.27
N PHE A 116 15.70 -1.66 0.79
CA PHE A 116 17.15 -1.44 0.70
C PHE A 116 17.95 -2.48 1.47
N GLU A 117 19.18 -2.69 1.02
CA GLU A 117 20.28 -3.11 1.90
C GLU A 117 20.67 -1.91 2.76
N ASN A 118 20.61 -2.08 4.07
CA ASN A 118 20.85 -1.01 5.03
C ASN A 118 22.23 -1.19 5.70
N ASP A 119 22.87 -0.09 6.05
CA ASP A 119 24.07 -0.10 6.89
C ASP A 119 23.73 -0.45 8.35
N LYS A 120 24.74 -0.64 9.19
CA LYS A 120 24.60 -0.98 10.63
C LYS A 120 23.70 -0.01 11.39
N ASP A 121 23.72 1.26 10.99
CA ASP A 121 22.93 2.32 11.61
C ASP A 121 21.51 2.43 11.02
N GLY A 122 21.10 1.51 10.15
CA GLY A 122 19.80 1.49 9.49
C GLY A 122 19.64 2.53 8.37
N THR A 123 20.74 3.09 7.88
CA THR A 123 20.76 4.02 6.74
C THR A 123 20.69 3.22 5.44
N PRO A 124 19.82 3.57 4.48
CA PRO A 124 19.76 2.88 3.20
C PRO A 124 21.07 3.07 2.43
N LYS A 125 21.57 1.99 1.83
CA LYS A 125 22.81 1.98 1.04
C LYS A 125 22.53 1.73 -0.43
N GLU A 126 21.86 0.63 -0.74
CA GLU A 126 21.56 0.19 -2.10
C GLU A 126 20.17 -0.44 -2.15
N ILE A 127 19.47 -0.26 -3.27
CA ILE A 127 18.15 -0.89 -3.48
C ILE A 127 18.36 -2.39 -3.68
N LYS A 128 17.55 -3.21 -3.00
CA LYS A 128 17.65 -4.67 -3.15
C LYS A 128 17.36 -5.12 -4.57
N THR A 129 18.01 -6.20 -4.99
CA THR A 129 17.91 -6.71 -6.37
C THR A 129 16.47 -7.09 -6.72
N GLU A 130 15.77 -7.76 -5.81
CA GLU A 130 14.36 -8.18 -6.01
C GLU A 130 13.40 -7.00 -6.19
N ILE A 131 13.69 -5.84 -5.58
CA ILE A 131 12.90 -4.61 -5.70
C ILE A 131 13.12 -4.01 -7.08
N THR A 132 14.38 -3.96 -7.53
CA THR A 132 14.72 -3.50 -8.88
C THR A 132 14.08 -4.37 -9.95
N GLU A 133 14.16 -5.70 -9.79
CA GLU A 133 13.51 -6.65 -10.69
C GLU A 133 11.99 -6.52 -10.71
N PHE A 134 11.36 -6.30 -9.55
CA PHE A 134 9.93 -6.05 -9.47
C PHE A 134 9.54 -4.82 -10.30
N PHE A 135 10.29 -3.72 -10.19
CA PHE A 135 9.99 -2.51 -10.94
C PHE A 135 10.26 -2.63 -12.44
N HIS A 136 11.25 -3.42 -12.84
CA HIS A 136 11.45 -3.76 -14.26
C HIS A 136 10.26 -4.57 -14.82
N LYS A 137 9.76 -5.55 -14.06
CA LYS A 137 8.55 -6.32 -14.45
C LYS A 137 7.30 -5.44 -14.45
N LEU A 138 7.20 -4.47 -13.54
CA LEU A 138 6.10 -3.51 -13.48
C LEU A 138 6.07 -2.64 -14.73
N ASP A 139 7.22 -2.09 -15.13
CA ASP A 139 7.36 -1.26 -16.33
C ASP A 139 6.86 -2.00 -17.59
N ALA A 140 7.21 -3.28 -17.73
CA ALA A 140 6.70 -4.12 -18.82
C ALA A 140 5.16 -4.27 -18.80
N VAL A 141 4.55 -4.36 -17.62
CA VAL A 141 3.08 -4.40 -17.47
C VAL A 141 2.45 -3.05 -17.80
N GLU A 142 3.03 -1.94 -17.33
CA GLU A 142 2.53 -0.60 -17.59
C GLU A 142 2.60 -0.26 -19.09
N HIS A 143 3.70 -0.60 -19.76
CA HIS A 143 3.84 -0.50 -21.20
C HIS A 143 2.79 -1.36 -21.94
N CYS A 144 2.56 -2.59 -21.48
CA CYS A 144 1.53 -3.45 -22.07
C CYS A 144 0.13 -2.85 -21.91
N PHE A 145 -0.21 -2.35 -20.71
CA PHE A 145 -1.47 -1.67 -20.46
C PHE A 145 -1.64 -0.46 -21.36
N TYR A 146 -0.64 0.42 -21.44
CA TYR A 146 -0.69 1.62 -22.26
C TYR A 146 -0.91 1.30 -23.74
N ASN A 147 -0.12 0.39 -24.31
CA ASN A 147 -0.20 0.04 -25.73
C ASN A 147 -1.54 -0.62 -26.12
N ASN A 148 -2.09 -1.48 -25.25
CA ASN A 148 -3.32 -2.20 -25.57
C ASN A 148 -4.60 -1.44 -25.14
N SER A 149 -4.48 -0.46 -24.23
CA SER A 149 -5.62 0.37 -23.79
C SER A 149 -5.99 1.50 -24.76
N GLN A 150 -5.04 1.93 -25.60
CA GLN A 150 -5.28 2.96 -26.63
C GLN A 150 -6.02 2.44 -27.86
N ILE A 151 -6.19 1.13 -27.99
CA ILE A 151 -6.99 0.52 -29.04
C ILE A 151 -8.46 0.72 -28.65
N HIS A 152 -9.07 1.82 -29.11
CA HIS A 152 -10.52 1.93 -29.12
C HIS A 152 -11.07 0.79 -29.97
N VAL A 153 -11.77 -0.14 -29.33
CA VAL A 153 -12.57 -1.15 -30.02
C VAL A 153 -13.70 -0.39 -30.72
N ILE A 154 -13.46 0.04 -31.97
CA ILE A 154 -14.53 0.45 -32.85
C ILE A 154 -15.41 -0.80 -32.99
N PRO A 155 -16.70 -0.77 -32.61
CA PRO A 155 -17.61 -1.85 -32.92
C PRO A 155 -17.76 -1.85 -34.44
N VAL A 156 -16.94 -2.64 -35.14
CA VAL A 156 -17.20 -2.94 -36.55
C VAL A 156 -18.42 -3.87 -36.54
N PRO A 157 -19.54 -3.49 -37.16
CA PRO A 157 -20.66 -4.42 -37.31
C PRO A 157 -20.17 -5.57 -38.19
N VAL A 158 -19.91 -6.72 -37.57
CA VAL A 158 -19.53 -7.93 -38.29
C VAL A 158 -20.79 -8.44 -38.99
N ASN A 159 -20.95 -8.09 -40.26
CA ASN A 159 -21.86 -8.82 -41.14
C ASN A 159 -21.31 -10.24 -41.28
N HIS A 160 -22.10 -11.20 -40.84
CA HIS A 160 -21.82 -12.63 -40.98
C HIS A 160 -21.53 -12.98 -42.44
N SER A 161 -20.26 -13.09 -42.80
CA SER A 161 -19.80 -13.77 -44.02
C SER A 161 -18.37 -14.22 -43.77
N ALA A 162 -18.23 -15.54 -43.60
CA ALA A 162 -16.96 -16.21 -43.41
C ALA A 162 -16.02 -15.96 -44.60
N SER A 163 -14.88 -15.31 -44.36
CA SER A 163 -13.61 -15.70 -44.99
C SER A 163 -12.42 -15.08 -44.25
N ASN A 164 -11.63 -15.96 -43.61
CA ASN A 164 -10.18 -15.91 -43.39
C ASN A 164 -9.51 -14.54 -43.16
N SER A 165 -9.90 -13.83 -42.11
CA SER A 165 -8.99 -12.96 -41.36
C SER A 165 -9.46 -12.93 -39.90
N SER A 166 -9.08 -13.95 -39.12
CA SER A 166 -9.30 -13.94 -37.68
C SER A 166 -8.33 -12.94 -37.06
N ALA A 167 -8.59 -11.65 -37.25
CA ALA A 167 -8.00 -10.60 -36.45
C ALA A 167 -8.56 -10.79 -35.03
N LYS A 168 -7.90 -11.66 -34.25
CA LYS A 168 -8.17 -11.83 -32.83
C LYS A 168 -7.97 -10.45 -32.22
N VAL A 169 -9.06 -9.78 -31.87
CA VAL A 169 -9.02 -8.56 -31.06
C VAL A 169 -8.51 -9.01 -29.69
N LEU A 170 -7.19 -8.99 -29.50
CA LEU A 170 -6.60 -9.30 -28.21
C LEU A 170 -6.99 -8.17 -27.25
N SER A 171 -7.75 -8.52 -26.22
CA SER A 171 -8.02 -7.63 -25.12
C SER A 171 -6.73 -7.34 -24.34
N VAL A 172 -6.69 -6.24 -23.56
CA VAL A 172 -5.61 -5.96 -22.61
C VAL A 172 -5.32 -7.18 -21.72
N CYS A 173 -6.38 -7.90 -21.33
CA CYS A 173 -6.28 -9.10 -20.51
C CYS A 173 -5.47 -10.19 -21.21
N ASP A 174 -5.76 -10.48 -22.48
CA ASP A 174 -5.06 -11.54 -23.22
C ASP A 174 -3.62 -11.16 -23.57
N SER A 175 -3.39 -9.90 -23.94
CA SER A 175 -2.05 -9.40 -24.30
C SER A 175 -1.12 -9.33 -23.08
N CYS A 176 -1.65 -8.97 -21.92
CA CYS A 176 -0.84 -8.67 -20.73
C CYS A 176 -0.88 -9.75 -19.65
N ASP A 177 -1.66 -10.84 -19.82
CA ASP A 177 -1.82 -11.95 -18.85
C ASP A 177 -0.47 -12.49 -18.36
N LYS A 178 0.43 -12.78 -19.29
CA LYS A 178 1.76 -13.33 -18.98
C LYS A 178 2.60 -12.35 -18.16
N SER A 179 2.74 -11.12 -18.63
CA SER A 179 3.55 -10.10 -17.95
C SER A 179 3.01 -9.79 -16.56
N TYR A 180 1.68 -9.67 -16.43
CA TYR A 180 1.02 -9.48 -15.14
C TYR A 180 1.21 -10.68 -14.21
N GLY A 181 1.15 -11.91 -14.74
CA GLY A 181 1.46 -13.13 -14.01
C GLY A 181 2.89 -13.14 -13.44
N THR A 182 3.88 -12.77 -14.25
CA THR A 182 5.28 -12.67 -13.83
C THR A 182 5.49 -11.58 -12.77
N LEU A 183 4.83 -10.42 -12.90
CA LEU A 183 4.85 -9.38 -11.87
C LEU A 183 4.26 -9.88 -10.54
N LYS A 184 3.10 -10.55 -10.61
CA LYS A 184 2.42 -11.12 -9.43
C LYS A 184 3.30 -12.14 -8.71
N GLU A 185 4.02 -12.99 -9.44
CA GLU A 185 4.96 -13.95 -8.87
C GLU A 185 6.15 -13.25 -8.21
N SER A 186 6.71 -12.22 -8.86
CA SER A 186 7.78 -11.39 -8.26
C SER A 186 7.35 -10.75 -6.94
N TYR A 187 6.12 -10.22 -6.88
CA TYR A 187 5.56 -9.67 -5.64
C TYR A 187 5.44 -10.73 -4.55
N LYS A 188 4.96 -11.94 -4.89
CA LYS A 188 4.81 -13.05 -3.93
C LYS A 188 6.17 -13.47 -3.33
N ASN A 189 7.23 -13.44 -4.14
CA ASN A 189 8.57 -13.75 -3.67
C ASN A 189 9.08 -12.71 -2.67
N ILE A 190 8.81 -11.42 -2.90
CA ILE A 190 9.13 -10.34 -1.95
C ILE A 190 8.32 -10.48 -0.65
N GLU A 191 7.02 -10.83 -0.77
CA GLU A 191 6.13 -11.02 0.38
C GLU A 191 6.52 -12.21 1.26
N SER A 192 7.03 -13.28 0.66
CA SER A 192 7.38 -14.53 1.36
C SER A 192 8.79 -14.53 1.98
N GLY A 193 9.46 -13.37 2.03
CA GLY A 193 10.84 -13.24 2.49
C GLY A 193 11.05 -13.62 3.97
N PRO A 194 12.31 -13.95 4.36
CA PRO A 194 12.65 -14.51 5.68
C PRO A 194 12.41 -13.57 6.87
N GLU A 195 12.25 -12.26 6.66
CA GLU A 195 12.13 -11.27 7.74
C GLU A 195 10.70 -10.99 8.23
N GLY A 196 9.71 -11.79 7.86
CA GLY A 196 8.38 -11.72 8.47
C GLY A 196 7.67 -10.38 8.25
N TYR A 197 6.97 -10.27 7.13
CA TYR A 197 5.89 -9.30 6.89
C TYR A 197 6.22 -7.82 7.18
N LYS A 198 6.80 -7.15 6.17
CA LYS A 198 6.19 -5.97 5.52
C LYS A 198 6.92 -5.72 4.21
N VAL A 199 6.17 -5.75 3.11
CA VAL A 199 6.63 -5.25 1.81
C VAL A 199 6.79 -3.72 1.94
N CYS A 200 7.84 -3.12 1.36
CA CYS A 200 7.98 -1.67 1.43
C CYS A 200 6.84 -0.96 0.68
N ALA A 201 6.54 0.30 1.07
CA ALA A 201 5.39 1.03 0.55
C ALA A 201 5.43 1.19 -0.99
N ASP A 202 6.61 1.41 -1.58
CA ASP A 202 6.79 1.54 -3.04
C ASP A 202 6.28 0.31 -3.80
N VAL A 203 6.64 -0.90 -3.35
CA VAL A 203 6.22 -2.16 -3.99
C VAL A 203 4.74 -2.43 -3.74
N SER A 204 4.30 -2.31 -2.48
CA SER A 204 2.91 -2.62 -2.11
C SER A 204 1.89 -1.66 -2.74
N ALA A 205 2.19 -0.36 -2.78
CA ALA A 205 1.35 0.64 -3.41
C ALA A 205 1.30 0.45 -4.94
N SER A 206 2.44 0.19 -5.58
CA SER A 206 2.51 -0.09 -7.02
C SER A 206 1.74 -1.36 -7.40
N MET A 207 1.88 -2.43 -6.62
CA MET A 207 1.13 -3.66 -6.86
C MET A 207 -0.37 -3.46 -6.64
N ASN A 208 -0.78 -2.72 -5.61
CA ASN A 208 -2.19 -2.45 -5.33
C ASN A 208 -2.83 -1.63 -6.46
N TYR A 209 -2.15 -0.58 -6.92
CA TYR A 209 -2.60 0.22 -8.07
C TYR A 209 -2.72 -0.63 -9.34
N THR A 210 -1.73 -1.48 -9.61
CA THR A 210 -1.74 -2.39 -10.77
C THR A 210 -2.88 -3.41 -10.69
N ARG A 211 -3.14 -3.99 -9.51
CA ARG A 211 -4.28 -4.89 -9.26
C ARG A 211 -5.60 -4.20 -9.49
N GLN A 212 -5.75 -2.96 -9.03
CA GLN A 212 -6.95 -2.16 -9.26
C GLN A 212 -7.17 -1.93 -10.76
N ARG A 213 -6.12 -1.60 -11.52
CA ARG A 213 -6.23 -1.46 -12.98
C ARG A 213 -6.61 -2.79 -13.65
N TRP A 214 -5.94 -3.87 -13.30
CA TRP A 214 -6.20 -5.21 -13.84
C TRP A 214 -7.65 -5.66 -13.57
N SER A 215 -8.14 -5.47 -12.34
CA SER A 215 -9.47 -5.93 -11.92
C SER A 215 -10.58 -4.96 -12.29
N ASN A 216 -10.46 -3.69 -11.90
CA ASN A 216 -11.59 -2.77 -11.93
C ASN A 216 -11.61 -1.95 -13.22
N ASN A 217 -10.46 -1.62 -13.81
CA ASN A 217 -10.44 -0.85 -15.05
C ASN A 217 -10.56 -1.76 -16.28
N PHE A 218 -9.86 -2.90 -16.28
CA PHE A 218 -9.82 -3.81 -17.42
C PHE A 218 -10.67 -5.07 -17.25
N HIS A 219 -11.22 -5.35 -16.06
CA HIS A 219 -12.07 -6.52 -15.79
C HIS A 219 -11.42 -7.87 -16.14
N CYS A 220 -10.10 -7.97 -15.97
CA CYS A 220 -9.33 -9.15 -16.34
C CYS A 220 -9.32 -10.26 -15.28
N VAL A 221 -10.12 -10.14 -14.21
CA VAL A 221 -10.22 -11.18 -13.18
C VAL A 221 -11.04 -12.35 -13.73
N LYS A 222 -10.35 -13.44 -14.05
CA LYS A 222 -10.96 -14.72 -14.37
C LYS A 222 -11.38 -15.39 -13.06
N ILE A 223 -12.68 -15.47 -12.82
CA ILE A 223 -13.21 -16.28 -11.71
C ILE A 223 -13.15 -17.73 -12.18
N HIS A 224 -12.16 -18.49 -11.69
CA HIS A 224 -12.18 -19.94 -11.84
C HIS A 224 -13.34 -20.47 -10.99
N SER A 225 -14.43 -20.82 -11.66
CA SER A 225 -15.60 -21.38 -11.01
C SER A 225 -15.41 -22.87 -10.80
N ASP A 226 -14.79 -23.27 -9.68
CA ASP A 226 -14.99 -24.61 -9.09
C ASP A 226 -16.40 -24.74 -8.48
N LEU A 227 -17.37 -24.07 -9.11
CA LEU A 227 -18.78 -24.04 -8.74
C LEU A 227 -19.33 -25.47 -8.67
N VAL A 228 -18.89 -26.33 -9.60
CA VAL A 228 -19.29 -27.74 -9.64
C VAL A 228 -18.89 -28.46 -8.35
N SER A 229 -17.63 -28.31 -7.92
CA SER A 229 -17.12 -28.94 -6.71
C SER A 229 -17.79 -28.39 -5.45
N VAL A 230 -17.98 -27.08 -5.38
CA VAL A 230 -18.64 -26.41 -4.24
C VAL A 230 -20.12 -26.79 -4.14
N VAL A 231 -20.85 -26.78 -5.26
CA VAL A 231 -22.25 -27.18 -5.32
C VAL A 231 -22.41 -28.66 -4.98
N ALA A 232 -21.53 -29.54 -5.49
CA ALA A 232 -21.59 -30.97 -5.16
C ALA A 232 -21.37 -31.24 -3.66
N LEU A 233 -20.37 -30.59 -3.04
CA LEU A 233 -20.10 -30.73 -1.61
C LEU A 233 -21.24 -30.19 -0.76
N THR A 234 -21.75 -28.99 -1.07
CA THR A 234 -22.88 -28.41 -0.33
C THR A 234 -24.13 -29.28 -0.40
N VAL A 235 -24.47 -29.78 -1.59
CA VAL A 235 -25.58 -30.73 -1.77
C VAL A 235 -25.37 -32.00 -0.93
N PHE A 236 -24.19 -32.60 -0.98
CA PHE A 236 -23.85 -33.79 -0.18
C PHE A 236 -24.05 -33.55 1.32
N PHE A 237 -23.48 -32.48 1.87
CA PHE A 237 -23.62 -32.15 3.29
C PHE A 237 -25.05 -31.81 3.69
N CYS A 238 -25.86 -31.20 2.80
CA CYS A 238 -27.29 -30.95 3.05
C CYS A 238 -28.13 -32.22 3.15
N PHE A 239 -27.75 -33.30 2.45
CA PHE A 239 -28.48 -34.57 2.50
C PHE A 239 -28.10 -35.48 3.68
N LEU A 240 -26.93 -35.29 4.30
CA LEU A 240 -26.49 -36.10 5.45
C LEU A 240 -27.47 -36.06 6.63
N PRO A 241 -28.03 -34.91 7.07
CA PRO A 241 -29.04 -34.89 8.12
C PRO A 241 -30.31 -35.65 7.74
N ILE A 242 -30.77 -35.53 6.49
CA ILE A 242 -31.97 -36.21 6.01
C ILE A 242 -31.76 -37.73 6.05
N ILE A 243 -30.63 -38.23 5.56
CA ILE A 243 -30.27 -39.65 5.58
C ILE A 243 -30.12 -40.14 7.04
N PHE A 244 -29.52 -39.33 7.92
CA PHE A 244 -29.38 -39.67 9.33
C PHE A 244 -30.74 -39.79 10.04
N TYR A 245 -31.63 -38.80 9.89
CA TYR A 245 -32.95 -38.85 10.55
C TYR A 245 -33.87 -39.93 9.96
N THR A 246 -33.79 -40.20 8.65
CA THR A 246 -34.56 -41.29 8.03
C THR A 246 -34.05 -42.66 8.48
N SER A 247 -32.73 -42.87 8.57
CA SER A 247 -32.17 -44.12 9.08
C SER A 247 -32.49 -44.37 10.55
N LEU A 248 -32.46 -43.34 11.40
CA LEU A 248 -32.91 -43.43 12.80
C LEU A 248 -34.39 -43.80 12.91
N ARG A 249 -35.25 -43.20 12.07
CA ARG A 249 -36.69 -43.52 12.02
C ARG A 249 -36.92 -44.98 11.66
N LEU A 250 -36.25 -45.49 10.61
CA LEU A 250 -36.39 -46.88 10.15
C LEU A 250 -35.87 -47.91 11.16
N GLN A 251 -34.76 -47.63 11.84
CA GLN A 251 -34.27 -48.51 12.91
C GLN A 251 -35.18 -48.49 14.14
N GLY A 252 -35.74 -47.33 14.47
CA GLY A 252 -36.72 -47.18 15.56
C GLY A 252 -38.02 -47.95 15.33
N THR A 253 -38.52 -48.02 14.08
CA THR A 253 -39.70 -48.84 13.73
C THR A 253 -39.36 -50.32 13.69
N ALA A 254 -38.24 -50.70 13.07
CA ALA A 254 -37.78 -52.10 13.02
C ALA A 254 -37.52 -52.69 14.42
N SER A 255 -37.02 -51.88 15.37
CA SER A 255 -36.84 -52.33 16.76
C SER A 255 -38.17 -52.44 17.54
N LYS A 256 -39.20 -51.66 17.19
CA LYS A 256 -40.55 -51.80 17.77
C LYS A 256 -41.25 -53.05 17.25
N ASP A 257 -41.15 -53.34 15.96
CA ASP A 257 -41.74 -54.53 15.35
C ASP A 257 -41.08 -55.82 15.85
N LYS A 258 -39.75 -55.81 16.07
CA LYS A 258 -39.05 -56.93 16.73
C LYS A 258 -39.52 -57.13 18.18
N LYS A 259 -39.75 -56.07 18.96
CA LYS A 259 -40.28 -56.19 20.33
C LYS A 259 -41.71 -56.71 20.36
N LEU A 260 -42.57 -56.27 19.43
CA LEU A 260 -43.96 -56.73 19.33
C LEU A 260 -44.04 -58.20 18.89
N GLY A 261 -43.21 -58.62 17.92
CA GLY A 261 -43.12 -60.02 17.49
C GLY A 261 -42.53 -60.96 18.55
N THR A 262 -41.66 -60.46 19.44
CA THR A 262 -41.13 -61.25 20.56
C THR A 262 -42.13 -61.34 21.72
N SER A 263 -42.89 -60.27 22.00
CA SER A 263 -43.95 -60.28 23.01
C SER A 263 -45.12 -61.22 22.66
N LEU A 264 -45.47 -61.35 21.38
CA LEU A 264 -46.49 -62.31 20.92
C LEU A 264 -46.03 -63.77 21.01
N ARG A 265 -44.71 -64.02 21.02
CA ARG A 265 -44.14 -65.38 21.12
C ARG A 265 -43.96 -65.87 22.56
N VAL A 266 -43.94 -64.96 23.55
CA VAL A 266 -43.88 -65.29 24.99
C VAL A 266 -45.27 -65.62 25.57
N ASN A 267 -46.34 -65.07 25.00
CA ASN A 267 -47.72 -65.34 25.47
C ASN A 267 -48.35 -66.66 24.96
N HIS A 268 -47.58 -67.52 24.29
CA HIS A 268 -48.07 -68.76 23.68
C HIS A 268 -47.34 -70.03 24.18
N ARG A 269 -46.69 -69.98 25.34
CA ARG A 269 -46.07 -71.16 25.97
C ARG A 269 -46.56 -71.33 27.40
#